data_AF-A0A7U9DMB1-F1
#
_entry.id   AF-A0A7U9DMB1-F1
#
_cell.length_a   1.000
_cell.length_b   1.000
_cell.length_c   1.000
_cell.angle_alpha   90.00
_cell.angle_beta   90.00
_cell.angle_gamma   90.00
#
_symmetry.space_group_name_H-M   'P 1'
#
loop_
_entity.id
_entity.type
_entity.pdbx_description
1 polymer ?
#
loop_
_entity_poly.entity_id
_entity_poly.type
_entity_poly.pdbx_seq_one_letter_code
_entity_poly.pdbx_strand_id
1 'polypeptide(L)'
;MTVSRALAQLAAEGLVVTRPGAGAFRARPRPSAAPAGDTSWQEVALSADGAADLVPRSVDASGVLVSLAAPPSGVVEFNGGYLHPSLQPERAMAAALARAGRRPGAWGRPPMEGRAGAAGGGSRAASAAPSRRPRY
;
A
#
# COMPACT_ATOMS: atom_id res chain seq x y z
N MET A 1 6.63 44.74 -17.46
CA MET A 1 6.96 43.63 -18.40
C MET A 1 7.24 44.24 -19.76
N THR A 2 8.37 43.94 -20.40
CA THR A 2 8.70 44.44 -21.75
C THR A 2 8.66 43.30 -22.77
N VAL A 3 8.38 43.63 -24.02
CA VAL A 3 8.34 42.65 -25.12
C VAL A 3 9.67 41.90 -25.25
N SER A 4 10.81 42.59 -25.10
CA SER A 4 12.13 41.97 -25.14
C SER A 4 12.35 40.95 -24.02
N ARG A 5 11.80 41.20 -22.82
CA ARG A 5 11.87 40.25 -21.70
C ARG A 5 10.97 39.04 -21.94
N ALA A 6 9.79 39.24 -22.51
CA ALA A 6 8.90 38.15 -22.90
C ALA A 6 9.54 37.27 -24.00
N LEU A 7 10.17 37.88 -25.00
CA LEU A 7 10.88 37.15 -26.05
C LEU A 7 12.10 36.38 -25.52
N ALA A 8 12.86 36.96 -24.58
CA ALA A 8 13.98 36.27 -23.95
C ALA A 8 13.50 35.04 -23.15
N GLN A 9 12.38 35.16 -22.44
CA GLN A 9 11.76 34.06 -21.70
C GLN A 9 11.30 32.94 -22.64
N LEU A 10 10.58 33.28 -23.72
CA LEU A 10 10.12 32.31 -24.71
C LEU A 10 11.28 31.63 -25.45
N ALA A 11 12.39 32.33 -25.65
CA ALA A 11 13.61 31.74 -26.21
C ALA A 11 14.29 30.77 -25.22
N ALA A 12 14.33 31.12 -23.93
CA ALA A 12 14.86 30.23 -22.88
C ALA A 12 14.03 28.95 -22.71
N GLU A 13 12.72 29.04 -22.91
CA GLU A 13 11.79 27.90 -22.92
C GLU A 13 11.82 27.11 -24.24
N GLY A 14 12.59 27.57 -25.24
CA GLY A 14 12.71 26.91 -26.55
C GLY A 14 11.47 27.03 -27.43
N LEU A 15 10.57 27.96 -27.12
CA LEU A 15 9.31 28.20 -27.84
C LEU A 15 9.47 29.13 -29.04
N VAL A 16 10.53 29.95 -29.05
CA VAL A 16 10.86 30.92 -30.11
C VAL A 16 12.35 30.84 -30.46
N VAL A 17 12.68 31.00 -31.73
CA VAL A 17 14.05 31.12 -32.25
C VAL A 17 14.22 32.53 -32.82
N THR A 18 15.20 33.27 -32.32
CA THR A 18 15.57 34.58 -32.88
C THR A 18 16.67 34.40 -33.91
N ARG A 19 16.51 35.03 -35.08
CA ARG A 19 17.52 35.05 -36.14
C ARG A 19 18.00 36.49 -36.30
N PRO A 20 19.30 36.78 -36.10
CA PRO A 20 19.84 38.12 -36.25
C PRO A 20 19.47 38.72 -37.62
N GLY A 21 18.90 39.92 -37.62
CA GLY A 21 18.48 40.63 -38.84
C GLY A 21 17.19 40.12 -39.52
N ALA A 22 16.61 39.01 -39.07
CA ALA A 22 15.42 38.41 -39.70
C ALA A 22 14.19 38.34 -38.76
N GLY A 23 14.36 38.55 -37.46
CA GLY A 23 13.27 38.60 -36.48
C GLY A 23 13.14 37.35 -35.61
N ALA A 24 11.99 37.22 -34.94
CA ALA A 24 11.68 36.13 -34.01
C ALA A 24 10.63 35.18 -34.62
N PHE A 25 10.91 33.88 -34.60
CA PHE A 25 10.09 32.85 -35.23
C PHE A 25 9.67 31.79 -34.21
N ARG A 26 8.45 31.26 -34.33
CA ARG A 26 8.01 30.12 -33.49
C ARG A 26 8.92 28.91 -33.72
N ALA A 27 9.39 28.29 -32.65
CA ALA A 27 10.16 27.06 -32.72
C ALA A 27 9.29 25.89 -33.23
N ARG A 28 9.91 24.91 -33.88
CA ARG A 28 9.22 23.70 -34.34
C ARG A 28 8.58 23.00 -33.13
N PRO A 29 7.28 22.65 -33.16
CA PRO A 29 6.64 21.95 -32.06
C PRO A 29 7.40 20.67 -31.73
N ARG A 30 7.89 20.56 -30.49
CA ARG A 30 8.42 19.29 -29.98
C ARG A 30 7.21 18.35 -29.78
N PRO A 31 7.32 17.05 -30.10
CA PRO A 31 6.29 16.10 -29.72
C PRO A 31 6.03 16.25 -28.22
N SER A 32 4.76 16.46 -27.86
CA SER A 32 4.35 16.54 -26.46
C SER A 32 4.94 15.35 -25.74
N ALA A 33 5.55 15.58 -24.57
CA ALA A 33 5.76 14.49 -23.63
C ALA A 33 4.40 13.81 -23.43
N ALA A 34 4.41 12.48 -23.28
CA ALA A 34 3.20 11.74 -22.98
C ALA A 34 2.45 12.47 -21.84
N PRO A 35 1.11 12.61 -21.93
CA PRO A 35 0.35 13.26 -20.86
C PRO A 35 0.78 12.63 -19.54
N ALA A 36 1.02 13.47 -18.53
CA ALA A 36 1.23 12.98 -17.17
C ALA A 36 0.09 11.99 -16.88
N GLY A 37 0.43 10.76 -16.47
CA GLY A 37 -0.55 9.72 -16.21
C GLY A 37 -1.63 10.23 -15.25
N ASP A 38 -2.82 9.65 -15.30
CA ASP A 38 -3.96 10.10 -14.52
C ASP A 38 -3.58 10.44 -13.07
N THR A 39 -3.55 11.73 -12.74
CA THR A 39 -3.27 12.25 -11.40
C THR A 39 -4.54 12.60 -10.64
N SER A 40 -5.73 12.24 -11.15
CA SER A 40 -7.00 12.50 -10.47
C SER A 40 -7.09 11.85 -9.10
N TRP A 41 -6.36 10.74 -8.88
CA TRP A 41 -6.22 10.12 -7.56
C TRP A 41 -5.47 10.99 -6.53
N GLN A 42 -4.61 11.92 -6.98
CA GLN A 42 -3.89 12.84 -6.09
C GLN A 42 -4.82 13.91 -5.52
N GLU A 43 -5.81 14.34 -6.28
CA GLU A 43 -6.84 15.29 -5.80
C GLU A 43 -7.68 14.69 -4.67
N VAL A 44 -7.93 13.37 -4.72
CA VAL A 44 -8.60 12.62 -3.64
C VAL A 44 -7.73 12.54 -2.39
N ALA A 45 -6.40 12.40 -2.55
CA ALA A 45 -5.46 12.29 -1.45
C ALA A 45 -5.11 13.65 -0.81
N LEU A 46 -5.07 14.72 -1.61
CA LEU A 46 -4.61 16.05 -1.18
C LEU A 46 -5.75 16.99 -0.76
N SER A 47 -7.03 16.62 -1.01
CA SER A 47 -8.21 17.44 -0.70
C SER A 47 -7.97 18.91 -1.02
N ALA A 48 -7.80 19.20 -2.32
CA ALA A 48 -7.56 20.54 -2.80
C ALA A 48 -8.67 21.48 -2.32
N ASP A 49 -8.25 22.35 -1.41
CA ASP A 49 -8.88 23.58 -0.96
C ASP A 49 -9.41 24.35 -2.17
N GLY A 50 -10.73 24.48 -2.33
CA GLY A 50 -11.32 25.31 -3.40
C GLY A 50 -12.55 24.76 -4.12
N ALA A 51 -13.63 24.47 -3.40
CA ALA A 51 -14.97 24.58 -3.96
C ALA A 51 -15.76 25.52 -3.06
N ALA A 52 -16.23 26.64 -3.62
CA ALA A 52 -16.85 27.77 -2.93
C ALA A 52 -18.20 27.48 -2.24
N ASP A 53 -18.60 26.22 -2.14
CA ASP A 53 -19.70 25.75 -1.30
C ASP A 53 -19.13 24.77 -0.25
N LEU A 54 -18.60 25.34 0.83
CA LEU A 54 -18.20 24.59 2.02
C LEU A 54 -19.47 24.06 2.72
N VAL A 55 -20.05 22.99 2.20
CA VAL A 55 -20.64 21.99 3.08
C VAL A 55 -19.45 21.38 3.81
N PRO A 56 -19.35 21.46 5.14
CA PRO A 56 -18.34 20.70 5.86
C PRO A 56 -18.54 19.24 5.46
N ARG A 57 -17.59 18.67 4.72
CA ARG A 57 -17.52 17.21 4.56
C ARG A 57 -17.05 16.68 5.91
N SER A 58 -17.96 16.66 6.88
CA SER A 58 -17.74 15.95 8.13
C SER A 58 -17.46 14.50 7.74
N VAL A 59 -16.23 14.07 7.98
CA VAL A 59 -15.88 12.68 7.83
C VAL A 59 -16.56 11.97 8.99
N ASP A 60 -17.67 11.29 8.70
CA ASP A 60 -18.32 10.43 9.68
C ASP A 60 -17.45 9.19 9.90
N ALA A 61 -16.56 9.28 10.90
CA ALA A 61 -15.71 8.18 11.31
C ALA A 61 -16.48 7.06 12.03
N SER A 62 -17.78 7.20 12.26
CA SER A 62 -18.65 6.18 12.87
C SER A 62 -18.47 4.80 12.21
N GLY A 63 -18.40 4.75 10.87
CA GLY A 63 -18.21 3.49 10.14
C GLY A 63 -16.87 2.79 10.45
N VAL A 64 -15.81 3.55 10.73
CA VAL A 64 -14.52 2.99 11.17
C VAL A 64 -14.61 2.51 12.62
N LEU A 65 -15.27 3.29 13.49
CA LEU A 65 -15.47 2.91 14.89
C LEU A 65 -16.30 1.62 15.03
N VAL A 66 -17.26 1.38 14.13
CA VAL A 66 -18.01 0.11 14.07
C VAL A 66 -17.07 -1.08 13.83
N SER A 67 -16.01 -0.92 13.03
CA SER A 67 -15.03 -1.99 12.77
C SER A 67 -14.08 -2.24 13.95
N LEU A 68 -14.07 -1.36 14.96
CA LEU A 68 -13.29 -1.51 16.20
C LEU A 68 -14.14 -2.05 17.36
N ALA A 69 -15.47 -2.10 17.20
CA ALA A 69 -16.36 -2.61 18.23
C ALA A 69 -16.14 -4.11 18.38
N ALA A 70 -16.11 -4.59 19.63
CA ALA A 70 -16.03 -6.02 19.87
C ALA A 70 -17.30 -6.71 19.36
N PRO A 71 -17.19 -7.81 18.57
CA PRO A 71 -18.36 -8.52 18.09
C PRO A 71 -19.18 -9.10 19.25
N PRO A 72 -20.53 -9.15 19.12
CA PRO A 72 -21.38 -9.83 20.08
C PRO A 72 -20.96 -11.29 20.27
N SER A 73 -21.26 -11.87 21.45
CA SER A 73 -20.93 -13.27 21.74
C SER A 73 -21.49 -14.21 20.67
N GLY A 74 -20.62 -15.03 20.08
CA GLY A 74 -20.99 -16.01 19.05
C GLY A 74 -20.90 -15.49 17.61
N VAL A 75 -20.56 -14.21 17.40
CA VAL A 75 -20.30 -13.64 16.08
C VAL A 75 -18.81 -13.74 15.76
N VAL A 76 -18.49 -14.24 14.57
CA VAL A 76 -17.11 -14.26 14.03
C VAL A 76 -16.99 -13.18 12.98
N GLU A 77 -16.15 -12.19 13.22
CA GLU A 77 -15.87 -11.15 12.24
C GLU A 77 -14.87 -11.64 11.17
N PHE A 78 -15.17 -11.34 9.92
CA PHE A 78 -14.32 -11.66 8.75
C PHE A 78 -13.54 -10.44 8.22
N ASN A 79 -13.70 -9.27 8.85
CA ASN A 79 -12.97 -8.05 8.49
C ASN A 79 -11.52 -8.06 9.04
N GLY A 80 -11.25 -8.87 10.06
CA GLY A 80 -9.93 -9.01 10.68
C GLY A 80 -9.09 -10.00 9.89
N GLY A 81 -7.90 -9.59 9.44
CA GLY A 81 -6.94 -10.48 8.78
C GLY A 81 -6.35 -11.59 9.67
N TYR A 82 -6.94 -11.84 10.85
CA TYR A 82 -6.50 -12.82 11.84
C TYR A 82 -7.65 -13.75 12.23
N LEU A 83 -7.31 -14.95 12.69
CA LEU A 83 -8.28 -15.91 13.20
C LEU A 83 -9.04 -15.35 14.42
N HIS A 84 -10.36 -15.52 14.40
CA HIS A 84 -11.19 -15.24 15.57
C HIS A 84 -10.70 -16.03 16.80
N PRO A 85 -10.71 -15.45 18.02
CA PRO A 85 -10.18 -16.10 19.22
C PRO A 85 -10.72 -17.51 19.47
N SER A 86 -11.99 -17.77 19.17
CA SER A 86 -12.58 -19.13 19.31
C SER A 86 -11.99 -20.18 18.37
N LEU A 87 -11.31 -19.75 17.29
CA LEU A 87 -10.63 -20.60 16.33
C LEU A 87 -9.11 -20.68 16.60
N GLN A 88 -8.59 -19.89 17.55
CA GLN A 88 -7.19 -19.94 17.89
C GLN A 88 -6.89 -21.17 18.75
N PRO A 89 -5.87 -21.97 18.42
CA PRO A 89 -5.54 -23.18 19.16
C PRO A 89 -4.73 -22.85 20.43
N GLU A 90 -5.27 -22.01 21.31
CA GLU A 90 -4.56 -21.40 22.45
C GLU A 90 -3.90 -22.45 23.35
N ARG A 91 -4.58 -23.56 23.66
CA ARG A 91 -4.01 -24.65 24.46
C ARG A 91 -2.81 -25.32 23.78
N ALA A 92 -2.90 -25.56 22.47
CA ALA A 92 -1.81 -26.17 21.72
C ALA A 92 -0.61 -25.20 21.60
N MET A 93 -0.90 -23.91 21.40
CA MET A 93 0.10 -22.85 21.37
C MET A 93 0.80 -22.70 22.73
N ALA A 94 0.05 -22.64 23.83
CA ALA A 94 0.59 -22.60 25.19
C ALA A 94 1.48 -23.82 25.49
N ALA A 95 1.03 -25.02 25.11
CA ALA A 95 1.82 -26.24 25.26
C ALA A 95 3.11 -26.22 24.42
N ALA A 96 3.06 -25.68 23.19
CA ALA A 96 4.23 -25.52 22.33
C ALA A 96 5.23 -24.51 22.91
N LEU A 97 4.74 -23.36 23.37
CA LEU A 97 5.56 -22.33 24.02
C LEU A 97 6.21 -22.85 25.30
N ALA A 98 5.46 -23.55 26.16
CA ALA A 98 6.01 -24.14 27.38
C ALA A 98 7.11 -25.18 27.08
N ARG A 99 6.94 -26.00 26.03
CA ARG A 99 7.97 -26.93 25.58
C ARG A 99 9.19 -26.21 25.00
N ALA A 100 8.98 -25.15 24.22
CA ALA A 100 10.06 -24.38 23.63
C ALA A 100 10.89 -23.64 24.69
N GLY A 101 10.23 -22.99 25.66
CA GLY A 101 10.89 -22.23 26.72
C GLY A 101 11.69 -23.09 27.72
N ARG A 102 11.37 -24.39 27.84
CA ARG A 102 12.15 -25.34 28.65
C ARG A 102 13.42 -25.87 27.98
N ARG A 103 13.66 -25.57 26.69
CA ARG A 103 14.87 -26.05 26.00
C ARG A 103 16.12 -25.29 26.48
N PRO A 104 17.25 -25.97 26.72
CA PRO A 104 18.52 -25.30 26.97
C PRO A 104 18.85 -24.29 25.87
N GLY A 105 19.29 -23.09 26.25
CA GLY A 105 19.57 -22.01 25.31
C GLY A 105 18.33 -21.43 24.59
N ALA A 106 17.11 -21.71 25.07
CA ALA A 106 15.88 -21.07 24.55
C ALA A 106 15.89 -19.55 24.77
N TRP A 107 16.46 -19.10 25.89
CA TRP A 107 16.55 -17.70 26.29
C TRP A 107 17.85 -17.01 25.87
N GLY A 108 18.76 -17.73 25.20
CA GLY A 108 19.98 -17.17 24.65
C GLY A 108 19.74 -16.48 23.31
N ARG A 109 20.71 -15.68 22.87
CA ARG A 109 20.65 -15.00 21.55
C ARG A 109 20.55 -16.05 20.43
N PRO A 110 19.50 -16.02 19.59
CA PRO A 110 19.38 -16.96 18.48
C PRO A 110 20.35 -16.59 17.33
N PRO A 111 20.71 -17.57 16.47
CA PRO A 111 21.43 -17.30 15.22
C PRO A 111 20.66 -16.34 14.32
N MET A 112 21.37 -15.51 13.56
CA MET A 112 20.74 -14.50 12.69
C MET A 112 19.98 -15.12 11.52
N GLU A 113 20.40 -16.30 11.06
CA GLU A 113 19.75 -17.04 9.98
C GLU A 113 18.45 -17.74 10.44
N GLY A 114 18.11 -17.64 11.72
CA GLY A 114 17.01 -18.38 12.33
C GLY A 114 17.41 -19.79 12.77
N ARG A 115 16.56 -20.44 13.58
CA ARG A 115 16.86 -21.78 14.11
C ARG A 115 16.61 -22.84 13.04
N ALA A 116 17.60 -23.71 12.81
CA ALA A 116 17.46 -24.86 11.91
C ALA A 116 16.24 -25.71 12.30
N GLY A 117 15.32 -25.91 11.35
CA GLY A 117 14.06 -26.62 11.55
C GLY A 117 12.81 -25.75 11.76
N ALA A 118 12.94 -24.46 12.08
CA ALA A 118 11.79 -23.55 12.14
C ALA A 118 11.15 -23.31 10.76
N ALA A 119 11.96 -23.27 9.70
CA ALA A 119 11.51 -23.16 8.32
C ALA A 119 10.93 -24.47 7.73
N GLY A 120 11.15 -25.62 8.38
CA GLY A 120 10.78 -26.94 7.85
C GLY A 120 9.36 -27.41 8.22
N GLY A 121 8.67 -26.73 9.15
CA GLY A 121 7.36 -27.15 9.64
C GLY A 121 6.21 -26.93 8.65
N GLY A 122 6.32 -25.94 7.76
CA GLY A 122 5.27 -25.60 6.81
C GLY A 122 5.07 -26.63 5.69
N SER A 123 6.12 -27.36 5.28
CA SER A 123 6.02 -28.28 4.15
C SER A 123 5.30 -29.60 4.50
N ARG A 124 5.33 -30.02 5.77
CA ARG A 124 4.72 -31.28 6.18
C ARG A 124 3.19 -31.19 6.29
N ALA A 125 2.66 -30.02 6.63
CA ALA A 125 1.21 -29.76 6.69
C ALA A 125 0.57 -29.69 5.30
N ALA A 126 1.30 -29.24 4.27
CA ALA A 126 0.80 -29.16 2.89
C ALA A 126 0.66 -30.53 2.20
N SER A 127 1.33 -31.59 2.69
CA SER A 127 1.31 -32.92 2.06
C SER A 127 0.13 -33.81 2.50
N ALA A 128 -0.70 -33.38 3.45
CA ALA A 128 -1.81 -34.16 3.98
C ALA A 128 -3.14 -33.85 3.26
N ALA A 129 -3.17 -33.98 1.93
CA ALA A 129 -4.43 -34.01 1.17
C ALA A 129 -4.89 -35.47 1.01
N PRO A 130 -6.11 -35.85 1.42
CA PRO A 130 -6.59 -37.23 1.28
C PRO A 130 -6.85 -37.55 -0.20
N SER A 131 -6.16 -38.56 -0.72
CA SER A 131 -6.36 -39.09 -2.07
C SER A 131 -7.77 -39.69 -2.21
N ARG A 132 -8.73 -38.94 -2.75
CA ARG A 132 -9.98 -39.51 -3.26
C ARG A 132 -9.68 -40.21 -4.59
N ARG A 133 -9.57 -41.54 -4.54
CA ARG A 133 -9.62 -42.37 -5.76
C ARG A 133 -11.05 -42.35 -6.32
N PRO A 134 -11.24 -42.15 -7.64
CA PRO A 134 -12.54 -42.30 -8.25
C PRO A 134 -12.87 -43.79 -8.32
N ARG A 135 -14.06 -44.17 -7.84
CA ARG A 135 -14.66 -45.46 -8.18
C ARG A 135 -15.38 -45.26 -9.51
N TYR A 136 -15.03 -46.09 -10.49
CA TYR A 136 -15.81 -46.29 -11.71
C TYR A 136 -17.18 -46.87 -11.37
#